data_AF-A0AAN8NP47-F1
#
_entry.id   AF-A0AAN8NP47-F1
#
_cell.length_a   1.000
_cell.length_b   1.000
_cell.length_c   1.000
_cell.angle_alpha   90.00
_cell.angle_beta   90.00
_cell.angle_gamma   90.00
#
_symmetry.space_group_name_H-M   'P 1'
#
loop_
_entity.id
_entity.type
_entity.pdbx_description
1 polymer ?
#
loop_
_entity_poly.entity_id
_entity_poly.type
_entity_poly.pdbx_seq_one_letter_code
_entity_poly.pdbx_strand_id
1 'polypeptide(L)'
;MGRFFQIRDDHQNLRSIDYAKAKGSFSDLDEGKYSFMLIHALHQNTKSRQLKSLLTMRSQKTLSIEQKELIIRIMEQSKSMEYTFNVLEDLQAEIQKDLEDLESRIPQHQSGDNRNWMIRAIMARLRLADAKLVSLKR
;
A
#
# COMPACT_ATOMS: atom_id res chain seq x y z
N MET A 1 9.37 -3.07 -9.70
CA MET A 1 8.51 -4.25 -9.44
C MET A 1 8.39 -4.62 -7.96
N GLY A 2 9.40 -5.23 -7.30
CA GLY A 2 9.23 -5.76 -5.92
C GLY A 2 8.70 -4.77 -4.87
N ARG A 3 9.15 -3.51 -4.92
CA ARG A 3 8.65 -2.43 -4.04
C ARG A 3 7.15 -2.17 -4.20
N PHE A 4 6.67 -2.12 -5.44
CA PHE A 4 5.25 -1.93 -5.75
C PHE A 4 4.40 -3.06 -5.17
N PHE A 5 4.82 -4.32 -5.32
CA PHE A 5 4.12 -5.46 -4.75
C PHE A 5 4.02 -5.39 -3.24
N GLN A 6 5.13 -5.12 -2.55
CA GLN A 6 5.14 -5.10 -1.09
C GLN A 6 4.29 -3.96 -0.52
N ILE A 7 4.41 -2.75 -1.09
CA ILE A 7 3.64 -1.59 -0.64
C ILE A 7 2.15 -1.77 -0.94
N ARG A 8 1.81 -2.39 -2.08
CA ARG A 8 0.41 -2.68 -2.43
C ARG A 8 -0.21 -3.70 -1.48
N ASP A 9 0.51 -4.78 -1.17
CA ASP A 9 0.08 -5.79 -0.22
C ASP A 9 -0.22 -5.18 1.15
N ASP A 10 0.73 -4.39 1.68
CA ASP A 10 0.55 -3.65 2.94
C ASP A 10 -0.66 -2.69 2.91
N HIS A 11 -0.87 -1.98 1.79
CA HIS A 11 -2.01 -1.07 1.60
C HIS A 11 -3.36 -1.82 1.51
N GLN A 12 -3.40 -2.96 0.80
CA GLN A 12 -4.60 -3.78 0.69
C GLN A 12 -4.97 -4.40 2.02
N ASN A 13 -3.99 -4.88 2.80
CA ASN A 13 -4.27 -5.44 4.12
C ASN A 13 -4.85 -4.39 5.06
N LEU A 14 -4.35 -3.16 5.05
CA LEU A 14 -4.89 -2.10 5.91
C LEU A 14 -6.28 -1.61 5.48
N ARG A 15 -6.55 -1.49 4.17
CA ARG A 15 -7.92 -1.24 3.70
C ARG A 15 -8.86 -2.38 4.05
N SER A 16 -8.35 -3.62 4.03
CA SER A 16 -9.11 -4.77 4.50
C SER A 16 -9.38 -4.69 6.00
N ILE A 17 -8.48 -4.07 6.80
CA ILE A 17 -8.68 -3.77 8.22
C ILE A 17 -9.79 -2.71 8.42
N ASP A 18 -9.85 -1.65 7.60
CA ASP A 18 -10.98 -0.70 7.67
C ASP A 18 -12.31 -1.38 7.33
N TYR A 19 -12.30 -2.34 6.41
CA TYR A 19 -13.43 -3.25 6.17
C TYR A 19 -13.64 -4.25 7.33
N ALA A 20 -12.56 -4.68 7.99
CA ALA A 20 -12.57 -5.60 9.12
C ALA A 20 -12.90 -4.93 10.45
N LYS A 21 -13.13 -3.61 10.51
CA LYS A 21 -13.90 -3.00 11.61
C LYS A 21 -15.26 -3.69 11.78
N ALA A 22 -15.80 -4.34 10.73
CA ALA A 22 -16.97 -5.20 10.79
C ALA A 22 -16.69 -6.66 11.25
N LYS A 23 -15.43 -7.11 11.31
CA LYS A 23 -15.02 -8.52 11.53
C LYS A 23 -13.95 -8.75 12.62
N GLY A 24 -13.34 -7.71 13.18
CA GLY A 24 -12.44 -7.76 14.34
C GLY A 24 -10.98 -8.20 14.10
N SER A 25 -10.50 -8.30 12.85
CA SER A 25 -9.12 -8.75 12.60
C SER A 25 -8.15 -7.58 12.39
N PHE A 26 -7.18 -7.43 13.29
CA PHE A 26 -6.06 -6.48 13.18
C PHE A 26 -4.70 -7.23 13.15
N SER A 27 -4.67 -8.42 12.54
CA SER A 27 -3.52 -9.33 12.56
C SER A 27 -2.20 -8.68 12.16
N ASP A 28 -2.20 -7.80 11.17
CA ASP A 28 -0.99 -7.13 10.68
C ASP A 28 -0.38 -6.17 11.71
N LEU A 29 -1.21 -5.60 12.59
CA LEU A 29 -0.72 -4.80 13.71
C LEU A 29 -0.15 -5.67 14.83
N ASP A 30 -0.54 -6.94 14.93
CA ASP A 30 0.03 -7.89 15.91
C ASP A 30 1.33 -8.53 15.42
N GLU A 31 1.50 -8.68 14.11
CA GLU A 31 2.72 -9.22 13.49
C GLU A 31 3.97 -8.35 13.75
N GLY A 32 3.79 -7.10 14.19
CA GLY A 32 4.90 -6.21 14.52
C GLY A 32 5.57 -5.55 13.31
N LYS A 33 5.04 -5.78 12.09
CA LYS A 33 5.57 -5.20 10.84
C LYS A 33 5.48 -3.66 10.85
N TYR A 34 6.49 -3.01 10.30
CA TYR A 34 6.48 -1.57 10.01
C TYR A 34 6.10 -1.37 8.54
N SER A 35 4.81 -1.27 8.27
CA SER A 35 4.31 -1.00 6.91
C SER A 35 4.72 0.39 6.43
N PHE A 36 4.74 0.57 5.11
CA PHE A 36 5.10 1.85 4.48
C PHE A 36 4.25 3.03 5.01
N MET A 37 2.96 2.79 5.24
CA MET A 37 2.05 3.79 5.82
C MET A 37 2.40 4.15 7.28
N LEU A 38 2.83 3.18 8.10
CA LEU A 38 3.27 3.45 9.48
C LEU A 38 4.55 4.27 9.51
N ILE A 39 5.49 3.95 8.60
CA ILE A 39 6.73 4.71 8.44
C ILE A 39 6.40 6.15 8.05
N HIS A 40 5.54 6.35 7.04
CA HIS A 40 5.10 7.70 6.67
C HIS A 40 4.45 8.44 7.86
N ALA A 41 3.51 7.80 8.57
CA ALA A 41 2.84 8.40 9.72
C ALA A 41 3.82 8.80 10.85
N LEU A 42 4.90 8.04 11.07
CA LEU A 42 5.94 8.37 12.06
C LEU A 42 6.74 9.62 11.71
N HIS A 43 6.90 9.91 10.42
CA HIS A 43 7.58 11.11 9.93
C HIS A 43 6.66 12.34 9.93
N GLN A 44 5.35 12.16 10.09
CA GLN A 44 4.41 13.27 10.21
C GLN A 44 4.39 13.85 11.63
N ASN A 45 4.56 15.16 11.75
CA ASN A 45 4.93 15.82 13.01
C ASN A 45 3.77 15.91 14.04
N THR A 46 2.52 15.89 13.58
CA THR A 46 1.34 16.19 14.40
C THR A 46 1.04 15.16 15.49
N LYS A 47 1.42 13.88 15.33
CA LYS A 47 1.18 12.81 16.33
C LYS A 47 2.29 11.77 16.45
N SER A 48 3.49 12.08 15.96
CA SER A 48 4.62 11.12 15.92
C SER A 48 4.98 10.54 17.30
N ARG A 49 4.92 11.33 18.39
CA ARG A 49 5.23 10.86 19.75
C ARG A 49 4.23 9.82 20.27
N GLN A 50 2.94 10.03 20.03
CA GLN A 50 1.90 9.09 20.45
C GLN A 50 2.02 7.77 19.69
N LEU A 51 2.23 7.84 18.37
CA LEU A 51 2.45 6.65 17.54
C LEU A 51 3.70 5.88 17.98
N LYS A 52 4.83 6.56 18.23
CA LYS A 52 6.05 5.93 18.76
C LYS A 52 5.81 5.18 20.07
N SER A 53 5.04 5.77 20.99
CA SER A 53 4.67 5.11 22.25
C SER A 53 3.87 3.84 22.01
N LEU A 54 2.86 3.88 21.13
CA LEU A 54 2.04 2.72 20.79
C LEU A 54 2.86 1.61 20.13
N LEU A 55 3.77 1.96 19.22
CA LEU A 55 4.64 0.99 18.56
C LEU A 55 5.70 0.40 19.50
N THR A 56 6.15 1.15 20.51
CA THR A 56 7.04 0.63 21.57
C THR A 56 6.27 -0.32 22.49
N MET A 57 5.02 -0.01 22.83
CA MET A 57 4.17 -0.94 23.59
C MET A 57 3.91 -2.22 22.80
N ARG A 58 3.68 -2.10 21.49
CA ARG A 58 3.49 -3.24 20.58
C ARG A 58 4.65 -4.23 20.61
N SER A 59 5.90 -3.74 20.71
CA SER A 59 7.07 -4.65 20.76
C SER A 59 7.20 -5.42 22.09
N GLN A 60 6.44 -5.03 23.12
CA GLN A 60 6.48 -5.66 24.44
C GLN A 60 5.25 -6.54 24.69
N LYS A 61 4.10 -6.17 24.12
CA LYS A 61 2.83 -6.88 24.31
C LYS A 61 1.88 -6.66 23.13
N THR A 62 0.90 -7.55 23.01
CA THR A 62 -0.24 -7.37 22.10
C THR A 62 -1.03 -6.11 22.47
N LEU A 63 -1.37 -5.31 21.46
CA LEU A 63 -2.16 -4.10 21.66
C LEU A 63 -3.64 -4.41 21.88
N SER A 64 -4.33 -3.59 22.66
CA SER A 64 -5.79 -3.65 22.75
C SER A 64 -6.44 -3.19 21.44
N ILE A 65 -7.71 -3.52 21.24
CA ILE A 65 -8.46 -3.11 20.04
C ILE A 65 -8.46 -1.59 19.91
N GLU A 66 -8.67 -0.86 21.00
CA GLU A 66 -8.70 0.60 21.04
C GLU A 66 -7.34 1.22 20.67
N GLN A 67 -6.25 0.57 21.09
CA GLN A 67 -4.90 1.00 20.73
C GLN A 67 -4.62 0.81 19.23
N LYS A 68 -5.11 -0.28 18.65
CA LYS A 68 -5.00 -0.56 17.21
C LYS A 68 -5.85 0.42 16.40
N GLU A 69 -7.07 0.70 16.83
CA GLU A 69 -7.90 1.75 16.22
C GLU A 69 -7.23 3.12 16.27
N LEU A 70 -6.58 3.46 17.39
CA LEU A 70 -5.87 4.71 17.52
C LEU A 70 -4.69 4.82 16.54
N ILE A 71 -3.95 3.73 16.31
CA ILE A 71 -2.90 3.68 15.27
C ILE A 71 -3.51 4.00 13.90
N ILE A 72 -4.63 3.38 13.54
CA ILE A 72 -5.31 3.62 12.26
C ILE A 72 -5.77 5.08 12.15
N ARG A 73 -6.38 5.64 13.19
CA ARG A 73 -6.80 7.05 13.21
C ARG A 73 -5.62 8.00 13.04
N ILE A 74 -4.45 7.68 13.63
CA ILE A 74 -3.23 8.48 13.42
C ILE A 74 -2.77 8.38 11.96
N MET A 75 -2.85 7.20 11.34
CA MET A 75 -2.51 7.00 9.93
C MET A 75 -3.46 7.75 8.98
N GLU A 76 -4.76 7.79 9.29
CA GLU A 76 -5.76 8.60 8.57
C GLU A 76 -5.44 10.10 8.69
N GLN A 77 -5.22 10.59 9.92
CA GLN A 77 -4.93 12.01 10.19
C GLN A 77 -3.61 12.49 9.59
N SER A 78 -2.65 11.59 9.45
CA SER A 78 -1.37 11.86 8.78
C SER A 78 -1.45 11.72 7.25
N LYS A 79 -2.63 11.45 6.69
CA LYS A 79 -2.86 11.19 5.26
C LYS A 79 -1.98 10.07 4.69
N SER A 80 -1.58 9.12 5.52
CA SER A 80 -0.62 8.09 5.15
C SER A 80 -1.16 7.10 4.12
N MET A 81 -2.48 6.84 4.14
CA MET A 81 -3.15 6.01 3.13
C MET A 81 -3.17 6.70 1.76
N GLU A 82 -3.52 7.98 1.72
CA GLU A 82 -3.54 8.80 0.49
C GLU A 82 -2.12 8.93 -0.09
N TYR A 83 -1.13 9.23 0.76
CA TYR A 83 0.27 9.28 0.35
C TYR A 83 0.74 7.95 -0.26
N THR A 84 0.41 6.83 0.39
CA THR A 84 0.80 5.50 -0.11
C THR A 84 0.13 5.15 -1.43
N PHE A 85 -1.13 5.56 -1.61
CA PHE A 85 -1.83 5.40 -2.88
C PHE A 85 -1.11 6.15 -4.02
N ASN A 86 -0.76 7.43 -3.80
CA ASN A 86 -0.04 8.22 -4.80
C ASN A 86 1.33 7.60 -5.14
N VAL A 87 2.09 7.14 -4.13
CA VAL A 87 3.36 6.45 -4.36
C VAL A 87 3.18 5.17 -5.18
N LEU A 88 2.08 4.44 -4.99
CA LEU A 88 1.78 3.26 -5.80
C LEU A 88 1.44 3.61 -7.25
N GLU A 89 0.73 4.72 -7.49
CA GLU A 89 0.47 5.22 -8.84
C GLU A 89 1.77 5.62 -9.55
N ASP A 90 2.66 6.33 -8.85
CA ASP A 90 3.97 6.74 -9.39
C ASP A 90 4.83 5.51 -9.73
N LEU A 91 4.92 4.54 -8.82
CA LEU A 91 5.64 3.29 -9.06
C LEU A 91 5.05 2.49 -10.22
N GLN A 92 3.73 2.48 -10.36
CA GLN A 92 3.07 1.81 -11.49
C GLN A 92 3.42 2.50 -12.82
N ALA A 93 3.44 3.83 -12.85
CA ALA A 93 3.82 4.60 -14.03
C ALA A 93 5.29 4.38 -14.40
N GLU A 94 6.20 4.37 -13.41
CA GLU A 94 7.62 4.06 -13.59
C GLU A 94 7.82 2.67 -14.20
N ILE A 95 7.16 1.65 -13.64
CA ILE A 95 7.21 0.28 -14.16
C ILE A 95 6.70 0.20 -15.61
N GLN A 96 5.61 0.91 -15.93
CA GLN A 96 5.03 0.91 -17.27
C GLN A 96 5.99 1.54 -18.28
N LYS A 97 6.64 2.64 -17.90
CA LYS A 97 7.65 3.32 -18.72
C LYS A 97 8.88 2.44 -18.93
N ASP A 98 9.41 1.84 -17.87
CA ASP A 98 10.56 0.93 -17.96
C ASP A 98 10.26 -0.26 -18.89
N LEU A 99 9.04 -0.79 -18.83
CA LEU A 99 8.61 -1.87 -19.71
C LEU A 99 8.56 -1.43 -21.18
N GLU A 100 8.01 -0.26 -21.47
CA GLU A 100 7.97 0.31 -22.82
C GLU A 100 9.38 0.57 -23.37
N ASP A 101 10.26 1.13 -22.54
CA ASP A 101 11.66 1.38 -22.88
C ASP A 101 12.39 0.06 -23.19
N LEU A 102 12.14 -1.01 -22.43
CA LEU A 102 12.72 -2.33 -22.69
C LEU A 102 12.15 -2.96 -23.97
N GLU A 103 10.84 -2.93 -24.17
CA GLU A 103 10.18 -3.47 -25.38
C GLU A 103 10.66 -2.76 -26.65
N SER A 104 10.96 -1.45 -26.58
CA SER A 104 11.47 -0.66 -27.70
C SER A 104 12.90 -1.04 -28.13
N ARG A 105 13.69 -1.62 -27.22
CA ARG A 105 15.09 -2.02 -27.48
C ARG A 105 15.23 -3.40 -28.08
N ILE A 106 14.16 -4.20 -28.05
CA ILE A 106 14.15 -5.53 -28.65
C ILE A 106 13.95 -5.37 -30.16
N PRO A 107 14.85 -5.91 -31.02
CA PRO A 107 14.66 -5.89 -32.46
C PRO A 107 13.38 -6.63 -32.85
N GLN A 108 12.57 -6.07 -33.75
CA GLN A 108 11.39 -6.74 -34.28
C GLN A 108 11.80 -8.01 -35.02
N HIS A 109 11.47 -9.18 -34.47
CA HIS A 109 11.44 -10.40 -35.26
C HIS A 109 10.18 -10.41 -36.15
N GLN A 110 10.27 -11.06 -37.30
CA GLN A 110 9.40 -10.94 -38.48
C GLN A 110 7.88 -11.21 -38.30
N SER A 111 7.39 -11.37 -37.07
CA SER A 111 5.97 -11.50 -36.76
C SER A 111 5.63 -10.73 -35.49
N GLY A 112 5.02 -9.55 -35.66
CA GLY A 112 4.02 -8.95 -34.77
C GLY A 112 4.39 -8.67 -33.31
N ASP A 113 4.40 -7.37 -32.96
CA ASP A 113 4.31 -6.81 -31.60
C ASP A 113 5.35 -7.31 -30.56
N ASN A 114 6.38 -6.49 -30.31
CA ASN A 114 7.42 -6.76 -29.30
C ASN A 114 6.95 -6.59 -27.84
N ARG A 115 5.64 -6.42 -27.61
CA ARG A 115 5.09 -6.27 -26.26
C ARG A 115 5.20 -7.55 -25.46
N ASN A 116 5.66 -7.41 -24.22
CA ASN A 116 5.61 -8.47 -23.23
C ASN A 116 4.22 -8.54 -22.59
N TRP A 117 3.31 -9.21 -23.29
CA TRP A 117 1.92 -9.38 -22.86
C TRP A 117 1.77 -10.04 -21.48
N MET A 118 2.69 -10.91 -21.08
CA MET A 118 2.66 -11.54 -19.76
C MET A 118 2.87 -10.50 -18.65
N ILE A 119 3.88 -9.64 -18.76
CA ILE A 119 4.14 -8.59 -17.76
C ILE A 119 2.98 -7.58 -17.77
N ARG A 120 2.47 -7.22 -18.96
CA ARG A 120 1.31 -6.31 -19.08
C ARG A 120 0.05 -6.89 -18.43
N ALA A 121 -0.21 -8.19 -18.57
CA ALA A 121 -1.33 -8.87 -17.93
C ALA A 121 -1.17 -8.92 -16.40
N ILE A 122 0.05 -9.20 -15.91
CA ILE A 122 0.37 -9.12 -14.48
C ILE A 122 0.10 -7.71 -13.96
N MET A 123 0.63 -6.67 -14.62
CA MET A 123 0.41 -5.27 -14.22
C MET A 123 -1.07 -4.87 -14.24
N ALA A 124 -1.84 -5.30 -15.24
CA ALA A 124 -3.28 -5.03 -15.31
C ALA A 124 -4.04 -5.65 -14.14
N ARG A 125 -3.68 -6.88 -13.74
CA ARG A 125 -4.29 -7.57 -12.59
C ARG A 125 -3.91 -6.94 -11.25
N LEU A 126 -2.79 -6.22 -11.21
CA LEU A 126 -2.30 -5.56 -10.01
C LEU A 126 -2.76 -4.09 -9.90
N ARG A 127 -3.50 -3.58 -10.89
CA ARG A 127 -4.00 -2.20 -10.86
C ARG A 127 -4.84 -1.97 -9.60
N LEU A 128 -4.60 -0.85 -8.94
CA LEU A 128 -5.40 -0.45 -7.78
C LEU A 128 -6.83 -0.14 -8.26
N ALA A 129 -7.83 -0.67 -7.54
CA ALA A 129 -9.21 -0.24 -7.75
C ALA A 129 -9.34 1.21 -7.31
N ASP A 130 -9.95 2.03 -8.15
CA ASP A 130 -10.06 3.48 -7.98
C ASP A 130 -10.59 3.83 -6.58
N ALA A 131 -9.82 4.61 -5.81
CA ALA A 131 -10.21 5.03 -4.47
C ALA A 131 -11.53 5.82 -4.47
N LYS A 132 -11.84 6.48 -5.60
CA LYS A 132 -13.08 7.25 -5.80
C LYS A 132 -14.33 6.40 -6.03
N LEU A 133 -14.21 5.15 -6.47
CA LEU A 133 -15.38 4.30 -6.72
C LEU A 133 -15.96 3.66 -5.45
N VAL A 134 -15.18 3.59 -4.37
CA VAL A 134 -15.65 3.04 -3.09
C VAL A 134 -16.35 4.10 -2.23
N SER A 135 -16.03 5.39 -2.39
CA SER A 135 -16.72 6.48 -1.69
C SER A 135 -18.09 6.84 -2.28
N LEU A 136 -18.43 6.32 -3.47
CA LEU A 136 -19.71 6.54 -4.16
C LEU A 136 -20.77 5.48 -3.84
N LYS A 137 -20.51 4.57 -2.89
CA LYS A 137 -21.49 3.64 -2.33
C LYS A 137 -21.80 3.95 -0.86
N ARG A 138 -22.11 5.22 -0.56
CA ARG A 138 -22.79 5.61 0.68
C ARG A 138 -24.11 6.26 0.33
#